data_AF-S7QFY5-F1
#
_entry.id   AF-S7QFY5-F1
#
_cell.length_a   1.000
_cell.length_b   1.000
_cell.length_c   1.000
_cell.angle_alpha   90.00
_cell.angle_beta   90.00
_cell.angle_gamma   90.00
#
_symmetry.space_group_name_H-M   'P 1'
#
loop_
_entity.id
_entity.type
_entity.pdbx_description
1 polymer ?
#
loop_
_entity_poly.entity_id
_entity_poly.type
_entity_poly.pdbx_seq_one_letter_code
_entity_poly.pdbx_strand_id
1 'polypeptide(L)'
;MLRSRGTPTLSDLPVELLEQIFLEACHDGGRTACALRLVCRGARALVEPYRFVSVALSSSAQMEELLRSRGSIARGRGIRHLFLVESKSREENECVRSEIVEEIIRIAAPTVETLTCLVRSVSNAFPNHWILRTPFPRLTHLTCELVQMDVQVLIIQHPPVAPCYFPALQYLHVSFPAKSSLDLECAHPGVGLFVDRASPALTHVRVSGVNIAGPHVPALRVILGLQPRGTRRIQGYIRALPASVKSYTIGVTTFCWGDARAAEEPHPKADAVRAEAEHAGRTRLVLLPVGKLESTWQESRERWMKVQSGELAQEAEWVESGIVGRKRSKSRFRKVD
;
A
#
# COMPACT_ATOMS: atom_id res chain seq x y z
N MET A 1 58.86 -23.82 -5.68
CA MET A 1 58.18 -23.05 -4.61
C MET A 1 56.88 -22.50 -5.15
N LEU A 2 55.75 -23.16 -4.89
CA LEU A 2 54.42 -22.65 -5.22
C LEU A 2 54.02 -21.66 -4.12
N ARG A 3 53.93 -20.37 -4.45
CA ARG A 3 53.35 -19.38 -3.54
C ARG A 3 51.89 -19.79 -3.29
N SER A 4 51.57 -20.16 -2.06
CA SER A 4 50.19 -20.27 -1.58
C SER A 4 49.46 -18.99 -1.97
N ARG A 5 48.54 -19.07 -2.93
CA ARG A 5 47.65 -17.96 -3.24
C ARG A 5 46.70 -17.87 -2.06
N GLY A 6 46.84 -16.82 -1.26
CA GLY A 6 45.90 -16.52 -0.18
C GLY A 6 44.48 -16.50 -0.72
N THR A 7 43.53 -17.02 0.05
CA THR A 7 42.11 -16.95 -0.29
C THR A 7 41.71 -15.49 -0.41
N PRO A 8 41.06 -15.07 -1.51
CA PRO A 8 40.62 -13.69 -1.66
C PRO A 8 39.68 -13.32 -0.51
N THR A 9 39.92 -12.15 0.05
CA THR A 9 39.19 -11.53 1.16
C THR A 9 38.27 -10.44 0.62
N LEU A 10 37.29 -10.02 1.43
CA LEU A 10 36.38 -8.93 1.06
C LEU A 10 37.13 -7.61 0.76
N SER A 11 38.29 -7.40 1.40
CA SER A 11 39.17 -6.26 1.17
C SER A 11 39.89 -6.26 -0.18
N ASP A 12 39.86 -7.39 -0.91
CA ASP A 12 40.46 -7.48 -2.25
C ASP A 12 39.48 -7.00 -3.34
N LEU A 13 38.22 -6.73 -2.99
CA LEU A 13 37.23 -6.16 -3.91
C LEU A 13 37.30 -4.62 -3.92
N PRO A 14 37.18 -3.98 -5.10
CA PRO A 14 36.97 -2.54 -5.20
C PRO A 14 35.77 -2.07 -4.38
N VAL A 15 35.91 -0.89 -3.76
CA VAL A 15 34.92 -0.34 -2.85
C VAL A 15 33.57 -0.10 -3.54
N GLU A 16 33.60 0.28 -4.81
CA GLU A 16 32.42 0.56 -5.63
C GLU A 16 31.57 -0.70 -5.85
N LEU A 17 32.22 -1.86 -6.01
CA LEU A 17 31.52 -3.14 -6.14
C LEU A 17 30.89 -3.55 -4.80
N LEU A 18 31.59 -3.32 -3.69
CA LEU A 18 31.03 -3.56 -2.36
C LEU A 18 29.83 -2.66 -2.08
N GLU A 19 29.89 -1.39 -2.46
CA GLU A 19 28.75 -0.46 -2.33
C GLU A 19 27.54 -0.91 -3.14
N GLN A 20 27.74 -1.37 -4.39
CA GLN A 20 26.65 -1.92 -5.20
C GLN A 20 26.06 -3.18 -4.57
N ILE A 21 26.90 -4.13 -4.14
CA ILE A 21 26.44 -5.36 -3.48
C ILE A 21 25.65 -5.01 -2.21
N PHE A 22 26.13 -4.08 -1.39
CA PHE A 22 25.45 -3.71 -0.15
C PHE A 22 24.16 -2.94 -0.40
N LEU A 23 24.13 -2.06 -1.41
CA LEU A 23 22.91 -1.39 -1.83
C LEU A 23 21.83 -2.40 -2.21
N GLU A 24 22.14 -3.38 -3.06
CA GLU A 24 21.21 -4.40 -3.54
C GLU A 24 20.86 -5.45 -2.48
N ALA A 25 21.70 -5.66 -1.46
CA ALA A 25 21.44 -6.63 -0.40
C ALA A 25 20.61 -6.03 0.76
N CYS A 26 20.62 -4.72 0.98
CA CYS A 26 20.08 -4.07 2.18
C CYS A 26 18.59 -3.68 2.08
N HIS A 27 17.75 -4.52 1.48
CA HIS A 27 16.30 -4.27 1.36
C HIS A 27 15.43 -5.01 2.39
N ASP A 28 16.04 -5.80 3.27
CA ASP A 28 15.37 -6.72 4.21
C ASP A 28 15.03 -6.09 5.58
N GLY A 29 14.59 -4.83 5.58
CA GLY A 29 14.24 -4.09 6.80
C GLY A 29 15.43 -3.79 7.71
N GLY A 30 16.63 -3.69 7.13
CA GLY A 30 17.88 -3.35 7.82
C GLY A 30 18.58 -4.54 8.50
N ARG A 31 18.09 -5.77 8.37
CA ARG A 31 18.73 -6.96 8.97
C ARG A 31 20.08 -7.26 8.33
N THR A 32 20.15 -7.24 7.01
CA THR A 32 21.40 -7.43 6.25
C THR A 32 22.38 -6.32 6.55
N ALA A 33 21.91 -5.06 6.60
CA ALA A 33 22.76 -3.94 6.99
C ALA A 33 23.35 -4.14 8.39
N CYS A 34 22.54 -4.54 9.37
CA CYS A 34 23.01 -4.84 10.73
C CYS A 34 24.04 -5.97 10.77
N ALA A 35 23.84 -7.05 10.00
CA ALA A 35 24.80 -8.15 9.91
C ALA A 35 26.13 -7.71 9.30
N LEU A 36 26.10 -6.97 8.19
CA LEU A 36 27.29 -6.44 7.50
C LEU A 36 28.13 -5.52 8.39
N ARG A 37 27.49 -4.73 9.26
CA ARG A 37 28.20 -3.86 10.24
C ARG A 37 29.04 -4.62 11.25
N LEU A 38 28.73 -5.90 11.48
CA LEU A 38 29.44 -6.75 12.43
C LEU A 38 30.63 -7.48 11.79
N VAL A 39 30.75 -7.46 10.46
CA VAL A 39 31.82 -8.18 9.73
C VAL A 39 33.18 -7.51 9.92
N CYS A 40 33.30 -6.22 9.55
CA CYS A 40 34.53 -5.45 9.72
C CYS A 40 34.25 -3.93 9.72
N ARG A 41 35.27 -3.12 10.07
CA ARG A 41 35.15 -1.65 10.09
C ARG A 41 34.84 -1.07 8.70
N GLY A 42 35.42 -1.64 7.65
CA GLY A 42 35.16 -1.23 6.26
C GLY A 42 33.71 -1.48 5.87
N ALA A 43 33.22 -2.71 6.06
CA ALA A 43 31.82 -3.07 5.79
C ALA A 43 30.84 -2.18 6.59
N ARG A 44 31.14 -1.93 7.87
CA ARG A 44 30.35 -1.00 8.70
C ARG A 44 30.29 0.41 8.11
N ALA A 45 31.41 0.95 7.66
CA ALA A 45 31.46 2.29 7.05
C ALA A 45 30.65 2.33 5.74
N LEU A 46 30.80 1.31 4.89
CA LEU A 46 30.13 1.22 3.59
C LEU A 46 28.62 1.02 3.71
N VAL A 47 28.15 0.32 4.74
CA VAL A 47 26.72 0.02 4.90
C VAL A 47 25.93 1.06 5.69
N GLU A 48 26.62 1.97 6.40
CA GLU A 48 25.95 2.98 7.23
C GLU A 48 24.97 3.87 6.42
N PRO A 49 25.27 4.32 5.17
CA PRO A 49 24.32 5.07 4.35
C PRO A 49 23.05 4.30 3.99
N TYR A 50 23.10 2.96 3.99
CA TYR A 50 22.02 2.06 3.57
C TYR A 50 21.22 1.50 4.75
N ARG A 51 21.64 1.79 6.00
CA ARG A 51 21.07 1.22 7.23
C ARG A 51 19.56 1.42 7.38
N PHE A 52 19.03 2.53 6.86
CA PHE A 52 17.63 2.93 7.02
C PHE A 52 16.85 2.97 5.71
N VAL A 53 17.35 2.37 4.63
CA VAL A 53 16.67 2.37 3.31
C VAL A 53 15.28 1.74 3.42
N SER A 54 15.18 0.59 4.08
CA SER A 54 13.91 -0.09 4.38
C SER A 54 13.69 -0.17 5.87
N VAL A 55 12.59 0.40 6.37
CA VAL A 55 12.25 0.46 7.80
C VAL A 55 10.85 -0.10 8.02
N ALA A 56 10.73 -1.08 8.91
CA ALA A 56 9.44 -1.65 9.31
C ALA A 56 9.25 -1.51 10.83
N LEU A 57 8.21 -0.76 11.23
CA LEU A 57 7.90 -0.42 12.62
C LEU A 57 6.51 -0.95 12.98
N SER A 58 6.44 -1.67 14.08
CA SER A 58 5.19 -2.26 14.59
C SER A 58 4.96 -2.01 16.08
N SER A 59 5.86 -1.30 16.77
CA SER A 59 5.75 -0.97 18.19
C SER A 59 6.32 0.40 18.52
N SER A 60 5.89 0.99 19.63
CA SER A 60 6.38 2.29 20.11
C SER A 60 7.88 2.27 20.38
N ALA A 61 8.38 1.20 20.99
CA ALA A 61 9.80 1.05 21.25
C ALA A 61 10.66 1.13 19.98
N GLN A 62 10.19 0.52 18.87
CA GLN A 62 10.86 0.61 17.57
C GLN A 62 10.79 2.03 16.99
N MET A 63 9.63 2.67 17.12
CA MET A 63 9.41 4.05 16.65
C MET A 63 10.31 5.04 17.40
N GLU A 64 10.36 4.97 18.73
CA GLU A 64 11.24 5.80 19.55
C GLU A 64 12.72 5.57 19.23
N GLU A 65 13.13 4.31 19.04
CA GLU A 65 14.52 4.00 18.71
C GLU A 65 14.93 4.55 17.35
N LEU A 66 14.01 4.54 16.38
CA LEU A 66 14.22 5.20 15.10
C LEU A 66 14.41 6.71 15.28
N LEU A 67 13.59 7.34 16.13
CA LEU A 67 13.70 8.78 16.42
C LEU A 67 15.01 9.13 17.14
N ARG A 68 15.49 8.29 18.06
CA ARG A 68 16.84 8.43 18.66
C ARG A 68 17.94 8.38 17.59
N SER A 69 17.71 7.62 16.52
CA SER A 69 18.62 7.47 15.39
C SER A 69 18.51 8.55 14.29
N ARG A 70 17.67 9.58 14.46
CA ARG A 70 17.39 10.60 13.42
C ARG A 70 18.63 11.27 12.81
N GLY A 71 19.66 11.54 13.62
CA GLY A 71 20.90 12.15 13.13
C GLY A 71 21.70 11.24 12.19
N SER A 72 21.50 9.93 12.27
CA SER A 72 22.09 8.97 11.32
C SER A 72 21.25 8.84 10.06
N ILE A 73 19.92 8.93 10.17
CA ILE A 73 19.01 8.94 9.01
C ILE A 73 19.31 10.13 8.10
N ALA A 74 19.45 11.33 8.69
CA ALA A 74 19.72 12.57 7.95
C ALA A 74 21.08 12.59 7.23
N ARG A 75 22.07 11.81 7.70
CA ARG A 75 23.39 11.67 7.08
C ARG A 75 23.46 10.56 6.03
N GLY A 76 22.50 9.64 6.03
CA GLY A 76 22.42 8.52 5.10
C GLY A 76 21.60 8.86 3.85
N ARG A 77 21.04 7.82 3.21
CA ARG A 77 20.15 7.97 2.05
C ARG A 77 18.68 8.22 2.42
N GLY A 78 18.39 8.45 3.69
CA GLY A 78 17.04 8.57 4.22
C GLY A 78 16.28 7.24 4.24
N ILE A 79 14.96 7.32 4.41
CA ILE A 79 14.05 6.18 4.40
C ILE A 79 13.37 6.14 3.02
N ARG A 80 13.58 5.06 2.26
CA ARG A 80 12.94 4.85 0.94
C ARG A 80 11.68 4.00 1.04
N HIS A 81 11.68 3.02 1.95
CA HIS A 81 10.57 2.11 2.12
C HIS A 81 10.17 2.09 3.59
N LEU A 82 8.95 2.56 3.87
CA LEU A 82 8.43 2.64 5.23
C LEU A 82 7.19 1.76 5.37
N PHE A 83 7.26 0.81 6.30
CA PHE A 83 6.13 0.05 6.79
C PHE A 83 5.86 0.45 8.24
N LEU A 84 4.65 0.92 8.53
CA LEU A 84 4.25 1.46 9.82
C LEU A 84 2.94 0.79 10.26
N VAL A 85 2.93 0.24 11.47
CA VAL A 85 1.70 -0.25 12.12
C VAL A 85 1.44 0.57 13.39
N GLU A 86 0.29 1.24 13.41
CA GLU A 86 -0.23 1.93 14.58
C GLU A 86 -1.36 1.10 15.18
N SER A 87 -1.09 0.40 16.28
CA SER A 87 -2.09 -0.33 17.05
C SER A 87 -2.29 0.31 18.41
N LYS A 88 -3.53 0.37 18.90
CA LYS A 88 -3.80 0.78 20.29
C LYS A 88 -3.10 -0.17 21.25
N SER A 89 -2.20 0.35 22.08
CA SER A 89 -1.86 -0.33 23.32
C SER A 89 -2.86 0.12 24.40
N ARG A 90 -3.19 -0.77 25.34
CA ARG A 90 -4.13 -0.44 26.43
C ARG A 90 -3.57 0.53 27.45
N GLU A 91 -2.26 0.75 27.44
CA GLU A 91 -1.51 1.35 28.55
C GLU A 91 -0.79 2.65 28.16
N GLU A 92 -0.66 2.98 26.86
CA GLU A 92 0.06 4.18 26.42
C GLU A 92 -0.90 5.35 26.13
N ASN A 93 -0.40 6.56 26.41
CA ASN A 93 -1.09 7.80 26.10
C ASN A 93 -1.20 8.00 24.58
N GLU A 94 -2.42 7.96 24.03
CA GLU A 94 -2.69 8.06 22.59
C GLU A 94 -2.09 9.34 21.95
N CYS A 95 -2.01 10.46 22.70
CA CYS A 95 -1.46 11.72 22.21
C CYS A 95 0.03 11.61 21.85
N VAL A 96 0.83 11.03 22.75
CA VAL A 96 2.29 10.90 22.58
C VAL A 96 2.62 10.00 21.40
N ARG A 97 1.85 8.91 21.21
CA ARG A 97 2.04 8.01 20.06
C ARG A 97 1.79 8.70 18.72
N SER A 98 0.74 9.52 18.64
CA SER A 98 0.42 10.28 17.43
C SER A 98 1.55 11.23 17.04
N GLU A 99 2.17 11.91 18.01
CA GLU A 99 3.32 12.82 17.77
C GLU A 99 4.54 12.06 17.25
N ILE A 100 4.81 10.87 17.80
CA ILE A 100 5.91 10.00 17.35
C ILE A 100 5.72 9.59 15.88
N VAL A 101 4.51 9.16 15.52
CA VAL A 101 4.22 8.77 14.12
C VAL A 101 4.27 9.95 13.17
N GLU A 102 3.75 11.11 13.58
CA GLU A 102 3.87 12.34 12.78
C GLU A 102 5.34 12.68 12.50
N GLU A 103 6.21 12.63 13.50
CA GLU A 103 7.63 12.91 13.35
C GLU A 103 8.32 11.89 12.43
N ILE A 104 7.98 10.60 12.54
CA ILE A 104 8.51 9.56 11.64
C ILE A 104 8.10 9.82 10.19
N ILE A 105 6.82 10.14 9.96
CA ILE A 105 6.32 10.50 8.63
C ILE A 105 7.08 11.71 8.09
N ARG A 106 7.27 12.74 8.90
CA ARG A 106 8.00 13.96 8.53
C ARG A 106 9.46 13.69 8.16
N ILE A 107 10.15 12.83 8.91
CA ILE A 107 11.54 12.42 8.62
C ILE A 107 11.62 11.61 7.31
N ALA A 108 10.66 10.72 7.06
CA ALA A 108 10.67 9.85 5.88
C ALA A 108 10.22 10.57 4.59
N ALA A 109 9.32 11.55 4.71
CA ALA A 109 8.61 12.14 3.58
C ALA A 109 9.47 12.63 2.40
N PRO A 110 10.63 13.29 2.61
CA PRO A 110 11.45 13.75 1.49
C PRO A 110 12.02 12.64 0.61
N THR A 111 12.21 11.44 1.17
CA THR A 111 12.95 10.34 0.52
C THR A 111 12.12 9.09 0.26
N VAL A 112 10.96 8.95 0.90
CA VAL A 112 10.15 7.74 0.83
C VAL A 112 9.55 7.56 -0.56
N GLU A 113 9.74 6.36 -1.10
CA GLU A 113 9.27 5.90 -2.40
C GLU A 113 8.09 4.93 -2.24
N THR A 114 8.07 4.15 -1.15
CA THR A 114 6.95 3.26 -0.80
C THR A 114 6.54 3.44 0.67
N LEU A 115 5.26 3.67 0.91
CA LEU A 115 4.69 3.83 2.25
C LEU A 115 3.52 2.86 2.44
N THR A 116 3.61 2.02 3.47
CA THR A 116 2.50 1.20 3.95
C THR A 116 2.20 1.58 5.40
N CYS A 117 1.01 2.13 5.64
CA CYS A 117 0.57 2.56 6.96
C CYS A 117 -0.70 1.80 7.36
N LEU A 118 -0.60 0.94 8.36
CA LEU A 118 -1.72 0.18 8.90
C LEU A 118 -2.18 0.82 10.21
N VAL A 119 -3.26 1.61 10.15
CA VAL A 119 -3.85 2.27 11.32
C VAL A 119 -5.00 1.44 11.86
N ARG A 120 -4.87 0.94 13.08
CA ARG A 120 -5.92 0.17 13.78
C ARG A 120 -6.50 0.91 14.97
N SER A 121 -6.10 2.16 15.17
CA SER A 121 -6.61 3.02 16.24
C SER A 121 -7.82 3.82 15.76
N VAL A 122 -8.91 3.75 16.52
CA VAL A 122 -10.11 4.60 16.36
C VAL A 122 -10.00 5.95 17.07
N SER A 123 -8.79 6.38 17.47
CA SER A 123 -8.62 7.66 18.17
C SER A 123 -8.86 8.85 17.24
N ASN A 124 -9.25 9.99 17.81
CA ASN A 124 -9.54 11.23 17.08
C ASN A 124 -8.32 11.83 16.35
N ALA A 125 -7.11 11.33 16.62
CA ALA A 125 -5.88 11.72 15.94
C ALA A 125 -5.61 10.71 14.81
N PHE A 126 -6.07 11.04 13.61
CA PHE A 126 -6.01 10.15 12.45
C PHE A 126 -4.61 10.21 11.81
N PRO A 127 -3.77 9.17 11.85
CA PRO A 127 -2.44 9.20 11.23
C PRO A 127 -2.49 9.45 9.71
N ASN A 128 -3.61 9.07 9.08
CA ASN A 128 -3.92 9.35 7.68
C ASN A 128 -3.99 10.86 7.38
N HIS A 129 -4.35 11.67 8.36
CA HIS A 129 -4.35 13.13 8.24
C HIS A 129 -2.95 13.70 8.04
N TRP A 130 -1.94 13.10 8.67
CA TRP A 130 -0.53 13.47 8.47
C TRP A 130 -0.11 13.14 7.06
N ILE A 131 -0.44 11.95 6.56
CA ILE A 131 -0.16 11.57 5.16
C ILE A 131 -0.85 12.56 4.18
N LEU A 132 -2.07 12.99 4.48
CA LEU A 132 -2.82 13.96 3.66
C LEU A 132 -2.33 15.42 3.77
N ARG A 133 -1.39 15.73 4.67
CA ARG A 133 -0.83 17.07 4.91
C ARG A 133 0.67 17.18 4.65
N THR A 134 1.36 16.05 4.57
CA THR A 134 2.80 16.02 4.32
C THR A 134 3.08 15.85 2.84
N PRO A 135 3.95 16.68 2.22
CA PRO A 135 4.38 16.48 0.84
C PRO A 135 5.32 15.27 0.73
N PHE A 136 5.05 14.36 -0.19
CA PHE A 136 5.90 13.21 -0.50
C PHE A 136 6.35 13.26 -1.96
N PRO A 137 7.43 13.99 -2.28
CA PRO A 137 7.84 14.26 -3.65
C PRO A 137 8.25 13.01 -4.44
N ARG A 138 8.63 11.93 -3.74
CA ARG A 138 9.16 10.69 -4.35
C ARG A 138 8.27 9.47 -4.16
N LEU A 139 7.14 9.62 -3.46
CA LEU A 139 6.25 8.51 -3.14
C LEU A 139 5.57 8.01 -4.40
N THR A 140 5.86 6.77 -4.77
CA THR A 140 5.29 6.09 -5.94
C THR A 140 4.18 5.11 -5.56
N HIS A 141 4.25 4.54 -4.35
CA HIS A 141 3.29 3.55 -3.85
C HIS A 141 2.84 3.91 -2.44
N LEU A 142 1.52 4.03 -2.27
CA LEU A 142 0.90 4.29 -0.98
C LEU A 142 -0.13 3.23 -0.67
N THR A 143 0.01 2.57 0.47
CA THR A 143 -0.99 1.68 1.05
C THR A 143 -1.39 2.20 2.42
N CYS A 144 -2.67 2.50 2.64
CA CYS A 144 -3.20 2.98 3.91
C CYS A 144 -4.42 2.16 4.33
N GLU A 145 -4.44 1.73 5.59
CA GLU A 145 -5.67 1.20 6.23
C GLU A 145 -6.40 2.36 6.92
N LEU A 146 -7.63 2.65 6.47
CA LEU A 146 -8.51 3.68 7.05
C LEU A 146 -9.58 3.02 7.90
N VAL A 147 -9.89 3.59 9.06
CA VAL A 147 -11.07 3.18 9.82
C VAL A 147 -12.31 3.94 9.31
N GLN A 148 -13.48 3.31 9.34
CA GLN A 148 -14.74 3.90 8.83
C GLN A 148 -15.05 5.31 9.38
N MET A 149 -14.76 5.57 10.66
CA MET A 149 -15.01 6.89 11.25
C MET A 149 -14.16 7.99 10.63
N ASP A 150 -12.95 7.65 10.16
CA ASP A 150 -12.01 8.60 9.57
C ASP A 150 -12.58 9.22 8.30
N VAL A 151 -13.31 8.46 7.49
CA VAL A 151 -13.73 8.91 6.16
C VAL A 151 -14.67 10.10 6.24
N GLN A 152 -15.67 10.07 7.11
CA GLN A 152 -16.63 11.18 7.23
C GLN A 152 -15.95 12.44 7.78
N VAL A 153 -15.09 12.29 8.78
CA VAL A 153 -14.36 13.41 9.39
C VAL A 153 -13.42 14.05 8.38
N LEU A 154 -12.67 13.25 7.62
CA LEU A 154 -11.71 13.74 6.65
C LEU A 154 -12.39 14.47 5.47
N ILE A 155 -13.57 14.00 5.01
CA ILE A 155 -14.33 14.68 3.95
C ILE A 155 -14.73 16.10 4.40
N ILE A 156 -15.17 16.25 5.65
CA ILE A 156 -15.59 17.56 6.17
C ILE A 156 -14.41 18.51 6.31
N GLN A 157 -13.24 18.01 6.69
CA GLN A 157 -12.08 18.84 7.02
C GLN A 157 -11.23 19.26 5.81
N HIS A 158 -11.42 18.66 4.64
CA HIS A 158 -10.52 18.89 3.51
C HIS A 158 -11.25 19.55 2.31
N PRO A 159 -10.98 20.84 2.03
CA PRO A 159 -11.59 21.52 0.90
C PRO A 159 -11.11 20.93 -0.45
N PRO A 160 -11.91 21.10 -1.52
CA PRO A 160 -11.72 20.41 -2.80
C PRO A 160 -10.52 20.89 -3.62
N VAL A 161 -9.90 22.02 -3.26
CA VAL A 161 -8.68 22.52 -3.90
C VAL A 161 -7.50 22.16 -2.99
N ALA A 162 -7.02 20.93 -3.12
CA ALA A 162 -5.87 20.47 -2.37
C ALA A 162 -4.58 20.70 -3.18
N PRO A 163 -3.48 21.13 -2.53
CA PRO A 163 -2.17 21.10 -3.18
C PRO A 163 -1.77 19.68 -3.56
N CYS A 164 -0.99 19.54 -4.65
CA CYS A 164 -0.42 18.26 -5.05
C CYS A 164 0.68 17.86 -4.06
N TYR A 165 0.39 16.88 -3.20
CA TYR A 165 1.33 16.35 -2.23
C TYR A 165 2.02 15.08 -2.69
N PHE A 166 1.47 14.40 -3.69
CA PHE A 166 2.01 13.12 -4.18
C PHE A 166 2.33 13.20 -5.69
N PRO A 167 3.33 14.01 -6.09
CA PRO A 167 3.59 14.26 -7.50
C PRO A 167 4.11 13.04 -8.29
N ALA A 168 4.69 12.06 -7.61
CA ALA A 168 5.22 10.83 -8.21
C ALA A 168 4.33 9.60 -7.98
N LEU A 169 3.16 9.76 -7.33
CA LEU A 169 2.33 8.63 -6.90
C LEU A 169 1.73 7.94 -8.12
N GLN A 170 1.98 6.63 -8.24
CA GLN A 170 1.50 5.79 -9.33
C GLN A 170 0.45 4.78 -8.86
N TYR A 171 0.58 4.31 -7.61
CA TYR A 171 -0.24 3.25 -7.03
C TYR A 171 -0.79 3.68 -5.65
N LEU A 172 -2.11 3.71 -5.52
CA LEU A 172 -2.82 4.09 -4.29
C LEU A 172 -3.73 2.95 -3.82
N HIS A 173 -3.47 2.40 -2.65
CA HIS A 173 -4.28 1.35 -2.02
C HIS A 173 -4.85 1.89 -0.72
N VAL A 174 -6.16 1.95 -0.66
CA VAL A 174 -6.90 2.29 0.56
C VAL A 174 -7.66 1.05 1.01
N SER A 175 -7.26 0.46 2.12
CA SER A 175 -7.96 -0.66 2.73
C SER A 175 -8.84 -0.20 3.88
N PHE A 176 -9.96 -0.89 4.06
CA PHE A 176 -10.86 -0.74 5.19
C PHE A 176 -10.90 -2.06 5.97
N PRO A 177 -11.06 -2.03 7.30
CA PRO A 177 -11.19 -3.24 8.10
C PRO A 177 -12.32 -4.13 7.57
N ALA A 178 -12.07 -5.42 7.40
CA ALA A 178 -13.04 -6.34 6.79
C ALA A 178 -14.38 -6.44 7.56
N LYS A 179 -14.35 -6.12 8.86
CA LYS A 179 -15.52 -6.05 9.73
C LYS A 179 -16.35 -4.79 9.53
N SER A 180 -15.86 -3.81 8.79
CA SER A 180 -16.65 -2.65 8.41
C SER A 180 -17.64 -3.07 7.32
N SER A 181 -18.93 -2.89 7.57
CA SER A 181 -19.97 -2.99 6.54
C SER A 181 -19.93 -1.75 5.64
N LEU A 182 -18.73 -1.35 5.20
CA LEU A 182 -18.53 -0.09 4.51
C LEU A 182 -18.85 -0.27 3.03
N ASP A 183 -19.95 0.34 2.62
CA ASP A 183 -20.33 0.36 1.22
C ASP A 183 -19.35 1.18 0.39
N LEU A 184 -19.18 0.79 -0.88
CA LEU A 184 -18.33 1.51 -1.83
C LEU A 184 -18.64 3.02 -1.91
N GLU A 185 -19.92 3.38 -1.80
CA GLU A 185 -20.40 4.77 -1.77
C GLU A 185 -19.79 5.59 -0.62
N CYS A 186 -19.57 4.96 0.52
CA CYS A 186 -19.00 5.58 1.71
C CYS A 186 -17.47 5.53 1.71
N ALA A 187 -16.89 4.46 1.15
CA ALA A 187 -15.44 4.27 1.08
C ALA A 187 -14.76 5.18 0.05
N HIS A 188 -15.37 5.33 -1.14
CA HIS A 188 -14.74 6.01 -2.26
C HIS A 188 -14.38 7.49 -1.97
N PRO A 189 -15.20 8.29 -1.26
CA PRO A 189 -14.80 9.63 -0.85
C PRO A 189 -13.50 9.68 -0.06
N GLY A 190 -13.24 8.69 0.80
CA GLY A 190 -11.96 8.57 1.52
C GLY A 190 -10.78 8.34 0.59
N VAL A 191 -10.98 7.56 -0.48
CA VAL A 191 -10.00 7.38 -1.57
C VAL A 191 -9.79 8.70 -2.33
N GLY A 192 -10.88 9.42 -2.58
CA GLY A 192 -10.88 10.72 -3.27
C GLY A 192 -9.95 11.75 -2.63
N LEU A 193 -9.80 11.72 -1.30
CA LEU A 193 -8.88 12.62 -0.59
C LEU A 193 -7.42 12.48 -1.03
N PHE A 194 -6.98 11.25 -1.30
CA PHE A 194 -5.62 10.97 -1.78
C PHE A 194 -5.51 11.25 -3.28
N VAL A 195 -6.55 10.88 -4.05
CA VAL A 195 -6.61 11.11 -5.50
C VAL A 195 -6.54 12.61 -5.82
N ASP A 196 -7.27 13.45 -5.08
CA ASP A 196 -7.29 14.91 -5.25
C ASP A 196 -5.92 15.57 -4.96
N ARG A 197 -5.01 14.87 -4.26
CA ARG A 197 -3.66 15.33 -3.92
C ARG A 197 -2.56 14.68 -4.76
N ALA A 198 -2.91 13.72 -5.60
CA ALA A 198 -1.97 13.06 -6.51
C ALA A 198 -1.82 13.85 -7.81
N SER A 199 -0.71 13.66 -8.51
CA SER A 199 -0.56 14.19 -9.87
C SER A 199 -1.22 13.25 -10.90
N PRO A 200 -1.26 13.64 -12.19
CA PRO A 200 -1.61 12.75 -13.29
C PRO A 200 -0.70 11.52 -13.46
N ALA A 201 0.35 11.33 -12.63
CA ALA A 201 1.12 10.10 -12.59
C ALA A 201 0.35 8.92 -11.97
N LEU A 202 -0.74 9.19 -11.23
CA LEU A 202 -1.56 8.16 -10.60
C LEU A 202 -2.27 7.31 -11.67
N THR A 203 -1.89 6.03 -11.74
CA THR A 203 -2.37 5.09 -12.75
C THR A 203 -3.20 3.95 -12.17
N HIS A 204 -2.98 3.58 -10.91
CA HIS A 204 -3.65 2.46 -10.26
C HIS A 204 -4.24 2.89 -8.93
N VAL A 205 -5.53 2.64 -8.76
CA VAL A 205 -6.23 2.87 -7.49
C VAL A 205 -6.86 1.56 -7.05
N ARG A 206 -6.61 1.17 -5.81
CA ARG A 206 -7.20 -0.01 -5.19
C ARG A 206 -7.95 0.41 -3.95
N VAL A 207 -9.17 -0.08 -3.83
CA VAL A 207 -9.94 -0.03 -2.59
C VAL A 207 -10.19 -1.45 -2.11
N SER A 208 -9.99 -1.75 -0.84
CA SER A 208 -10.23 -3.08 -0.27
C SER A 208 -11.01 -2.97 1.02
N GLY A 209 -11.73 -4.02 1.41
CA GLY A 209 -12.51 -4.00 2.63
C GLY A 209 -13.92 -3.42 2.45
N VAL A 210 -14.43 -3.38 1.21
CA VAL A 210 -15.68 -2.69 0.89
C VAL A 210 -16.74 -3.64 0.36
N ASN A 211 -18.00 -3.32 0.64
CA ASN A 211 -19.14 -4.04 0.11
C ASN A 211 -19.56 -3.48 -1.27
N ILE A 212 -19.83 -4.38 -2.22
CA ILE A 212 -20.46 -4.05 -3.51
C ILE A 212 -21.75 -4.86 -3.66
N ALA A 213 -22.84 -4.34 -3.11
CA ALA A 213 -24.19 -4.79 -3.41
C ALA A 213 -24.82 -4.01 -4.59
N GLY A 214 -25.92 -4.55 -5.13
CA GLY A 214 -26.68 -3.96 -6.23
C GLY A 214 -27.06 -2.48 -6.10
N PRO A 215 -27.38 -1.96 -4.89
CA PRO A 215 -27.63 -0.53 -4.69
C PRO A 215 -26.46 0.40 -5.03
N HIS A 216 -25.22 -0.10 -5.06
CA HIS A 216 -24.00 0.69 -5.29
C HIS A 216 -23.54 0.74 -6.76
N VAL A 217 -24.24 0.02 -7.64
CA VAL A 217 -23.96 0.05 -9.09
C VAL A 217 -23.98 1.47 -9.67
N PRO A 218 -24.93 2.37 -9.31
CA PRO A 218 -24.91 3.75 -9.78
C PRO A 218 -23.64 4.51 -9.37
N ALA A 219 -23.15 4.31 -8.15
CA ALA A 219 -21.92 4.93 -7.67
C ALA A 219 -20.69 4.41 -8.42
N LEU A 220 -20.60 3.09 -8.63
CA LEU A 220 -19.55 2.49 -9.43
C LEU A 220 -19.50 3.07 -10.85
N ARG A 221 -20.66 3.33 -11.46
CA ARG A 221 -20.73 4.00 -12.78
C ARG A 221 -20.13 5.40 -12.72
N VAL A 222 -20.49 6.21 -11.73
CA VAL A 222 -19.94 7.56 -11.55
C VAL A 222 -18.42 7.51 -11.35
N ILE A 223 -17.93 6.61 -10.49
CA ILE A 223 -16.49 6.43 -10.21
C ILE A 223 -15.72 6.13 -11.51
N LEU A 224 -16.28 5.34 -12.42
CA LEU A 224 -15.67 4.98 -13.70
C LEU A 224 -15.93 6.01 -14.81
N GLY A 225 -16.52 7.16 -14.50
CA GLY A 225 -16.83 8.22 -15.47
C GLY A 225 -17.96 7.86 -16.45
N LEU A 226 -18.82 6.90 -16.08
CA LEU A 226 -20.01 6.52 -16.84
C LEU A 226 -21.24 7.29 -16.34
N GLN A 227 -22.22 7.50 -17.23
CA GLN A 227 -23.49 8.12 -16.85
C GLN A 227 -24.24 7.24 -15.85
N PRO A 228 -24.72 7.78 -14.72
CA PRO A 228 -25.50 7.01 -13.75
C PRO A 228 -26.82 6.56 -14.38
N ARG A 229 -27.26 5.34 -14.07
CA ARG A 229 -28.57 4.80 -14.49
C ARG A 229 -29.43 4.59 -13.25
N GLY A 230 -30.68 5.07 -13.28
CA GLY A 230 -31.66 4.94 -12.20
C GLY A 230 -32.06 6.27 -11.55
N THR A 231 -33.11 6.23 -10.73
CA THR A 231 -33.70 7.40 -10.05
C THR A 231 -33.07 7.69 -8.69
N ARG A 232 -32.20 6.80 -8.18
CA ARG A 232 -31.57 6.97 -6.87
C ARG A 232 -30.63 8.17 -6.93
N ARG A 233 -30.86 9.16 -6.07
CA ARG A 233 -29.93 10.28 -5.88
C ARG A 233 -28.60 9.72 -5.41
N ILE A 234 -27.58 9.84 -6.25
CA ILE A 234 -26.20 9.59 -5.85
C ILE A 234 -25.76 10.74 -4.95
N GLN A 235 -25.07 10.43 -3.86
CA GLN A 235 -24.55 11.45 -2.98
C GLN A 235 -23.54 12.33 -3.76
N GLY A 236 -23.75 13.65 -3.74
CA GLY A 236 -23.01 14.60 -4.59
C GLY A 236 -21.50 14.68 -4.32
N TYR A 237 -20.98 13.93 -3.35
CA TYR A 237 -19.56 13.81 -3.06
C TYR A 237 -18.84 12.71 -3.85
N ILE A 238 -19.56 11.80 -4.52
CA ILE A 238 -18.91 10.75 -5.33
C ILE A 238 -18.45 11.39 -6.63
N ARG A 239 -17.15 11.28 -6.90
CA ARG A 239 -16.50 11.83 -8.09
C ARG A 239 -16.01 10.72 -8.99
N ALA A 240 -15.86 11.03 -10.27
CA ALA A 240 -15.19 10.15 -11.20
C ALA A 240 -13.68 10.13 -10.91
N LEU A 241 -13.04 9.00 -11.16
CA LEU A 241 -11.59 8.90 -11.15
C LEU A 241 -11.00 9.79 -12.25
N PRO A 242 -9.82 10.41 -12.01
CA PRO A 242 -9.09 11.12 -13.05
C PRO A 242 -8.79 10.23 -14.24
N ALA A 243 -8.73 10.82 -15.44
CA ALA A 243 -8.44 10.09 -16.68
C ALA A 243 -7.05 9.42 -16.69
N SER A 244 -6.13 9.84 -15.81
CA SER A 244 -4.83 9.18 -15.63
C SER A 244 -4.95 7.77 -15.02
N VAL A 245 -6.03 7.49 -14.28
CA VAL A 245 -6.23 6.20 -13.61
C VAL A 245 -6.66 5.15 -14.64
N LYS A 246 -5.73 4.27 -14.95
CA LYS A 246 -5.89 3.17 -15.92
C LYS A 246 -6.62 1.97 -15.32
N SER A 247 -6.42 1.71 -14.02
CA SER A 247 -7.01 0.57 -13.32
C SER A 247 -7.59 0.97 -11.97
N TYR A 248 -8.83 0.53 -11.72
CA TYR A 248 -9.50 0.61 -10.43
C TYR A 248 -9.81 -0.80 -9.92
N THR A 249 -9.15 -1.19 -8.83
CA THR A 249 -9.27 -2.52 -8.24
C THR A 249 -10.12 -2.46 -6.98
N ILE A 250 -11.11 -3.34 -6.86
CA ILE A 250 -11.95 -3.44 -5.67
C ILE A 250 -11.80 -4.82 -5.02
N GLY A 251 -11.29 -4.85 -3.79
CA GLY A 251 -11.30 -6.02 -2.90
C GLY A 251 -12.60 -6.06 -2.10
N VAL A 252 -13.50 -6.95 -2.51
CA VAL A 252 -14.85 -7.06 -1.94
C VAL A 252 -14.81 -7.77 -0.58
N THR A 253 -15.65 -7.37 0.37
CA THR A 253 -15.92 -8.10 1.62
C THR A 253 -17.34 -8.65 1.62
N THR A 254 -17.53 -9.91 2.04
CA THR A 254 -18.83 -10.60 2.00
C THR A 254 -19.52 -10.66 3.35
N PHE A 255 -19.26 -9.72 4.26
CA PHE A 255 -19.85 -9.71 5.59
C PHE A 255 -21.36 -9.34 5.61
N CYS A 256 -22.08 -9.55 4.50
CA CYS A 256 -23.54 -9.44 4.50
C CYS A 256 -24.13 -10.62 5.27
N TRP A 257 -24.77 -10.30 6.40
CA TRP A 257 -25.38 -11.23 7.32
C TRP A 257 -26.38 -12.14 6.58
N GLY A 258 -26.04 -13.41 6.38
CA GLY A 258 -27.04 -14.47 6.16
C GLY A 258 -26.91 -15.36 4.92
N ASP A 259 -26.13 -15.01 3.88
CA ASP A 259 -26.13 -15.82 2.66
C ASP A 259 -24.74 -15.96 2.01
N ALA A 260 -23.96 -16.93 2.49
CA ALA A 260 -22.65 -17.28 1.93
C ALA A 260 -22.71 -17.69 0.44
N ARG A 261 -23.89 -18.05 -0.08
CA ARG A 261 -24.10 -18.38 -1.49
C ARG A 261 -24.19 -17.14 -2.40
N ALA A 262 -24.62 -15.99 -1.88
CA ALA A 262 -24.66 -14.73 -2.64
C ALA A 262 -23.27 -14.06 -2.78
N ALA A 263 -22.29 -14.54 -2.01
CA ALA A 263 -20.93 -14.02 -1.95
C ALA A 263 -20.01 -14.51 -3.08
N GLU A 264 -20.31 -15.67 -3.68
CA GLU A 264 -19.43 -16.32 -4.66
C GLU A 264 -19.72 -15.93 -6.12
N GLU A 265 -20.90 -15.36 -6.40
CA GLU A 265 -21.21 -14.91 -7.76
C GLU A 265 -20.81 -13.43 -7.94
N PRO A 266 -19.93 -13.11 -8.91
CA PRO A 266 -19.66 -11.72 -9.26
C PRO A 266 -20.99 -11.07 -9.62
N HIS A 267 -21.31 -9.96 -8.93
CA HIS A 267 -22.60 -9.30 -9.07
C HIS A 267 -22.81 -8.95 -10.55
N PRO A 268 -23.77 -9.57 -11.29
CA PRO A 268 -23.83 -9.47 -12.77
C PRO A 268 -23.90 -8.03 -13.28
N LYS A 269 -24.50 -7.13 -12.49
CA LYS A 269 -24.54 -5.69 -12.78
C LYS A 269 -23.17 -5.00 -12.69
N ALA A 270 -22.28 -5.41 -11.79
CA ALA A 270 -20.92 -4.86 -11.70
C ALA A 270 -20.07 -5.33 -12.88
N ASP A 271 -20.22 -6.58 -13.32
CA ASP A 271 -19.58 -7.11 -14.53
C ASP A 271 -20.06 -6.37 -15.80
N ALA A 272 -21.36 -6.07 -15.90
CA ALA A 272 -21.89 -5.26 -16.99
C ALA A 272 -21.30 -3.84 -17.01
N VAL A 273 -21.13 -3.23 -15.83
CA VAL A 273 -20.46 -1.92 -15.71
C VAL A 273 -18.98 -1.99 -16.08
N ARG A 274 -18.26 -3.06 -15.70
CA ARG A 274 -16.89 -3.32 -16.15
C ARG A 274 -16.81 -3.34 -17.67
N ALA A 275 -17.64 -4.16 -18.33
CA ALA A 275 -17.64 -4.31 -19.78
C ALA A 275 -17.96 -2.99 -20.50
N GLU A 276 -18.91 -2.20 -19.97
CA GLU A 276 -19.23 -0.88 -20.52
C GLU A 276 -18.07 0.11 -20.37
N ALA A 277 -17.41 0.14 -19.20
CA ALA A 277 -16.25 1.00 -18.96
C ALA A 277 -15.08 0.65 -19.89
N GLU A 278 -14.79 -0.64 -20.06
CA GLU A 278 -13.75 -1.13 -20.98
C GLU A 278 -14.08 -0.78 -22.43
N HIS A 279 -15.33 -0.99 -22.87
CA HIS A 279 -15.76 -0.62 -24.22
C HIS A 279 -15.66 0.88 -24.49
N ALA A 280 -15.92 1.71 -23.48
CA ALA A 280 -15.80 3.16 -23.56
C ALA A 280 -14.34 3.66 -23.43
N GLY A 281 -13.34 2.78 -23.36
CA GLY A 281 -11.93 3.15 -23.18
C GLY A 281 -11.66 3.89 -21.87
N ARG A 282 -12.47 3.63 -20.83
CA ARG A 282 -12.35 4.23 -19.50
C ARG A 282 -11.46 3.38 -18.61
N THR A 283 -11.38 3.77 -17.33
CA THR A 283 -10.65 3.04 -16.29
C THR A 283 -11.10 1.58 -16.24
N ARG A 284 -10.13 0.66 -16.32
CA ARG A 284 -10.36 -0.78 -16.19
C ARG A 284 -10.82 -1.11 -14.78
N LEU A 285 -11.94 -1.82 -14.63
CA LEU A 285 -12.42 -2.29 -13.33
C LEU A 285 -11.94 -3.71 -13.07
N VAL A 286 -11.21 -3.91 -11.97
CA VAL A 286 -10.79 -5.23 -11.48
C VAL A 286 -11.54 -5.54 -10.19
N LEU A 287 -12.24 -6.67 -10.15
CA LEU A 287 -12.92 -7.16 -8.94
C LEU A 287 -12.12 -8.34 -8.38
N LEU A 288 -11.58 -8.18 -7.17
CA LEU A 288 -10.88 -9.25 -6.47
C LEU A 288 -11.88 -10.03 -5.61
N PRO A 289 -11.94 -11.38 -5.76
CA PRO A 289 -12.84 -12.21 -4.98
C PRO A 289 -12.51 -12.12 -3.49
N VAL A 290 -13.50 -12.46 -2.66
CA VAL A 290 -13.36 -12.44 -1.20
C VAL A 290 -12.51 -13.62 -0.75
N GLY A 291 -11.20 -13.41 -0.77
CA GLY A 291 -10.23 -14.42 -0.36
C GLY A 291 -9.05 -13.75 0.33
N LYS A 292 -8.94 -13.99 1.64
CA LYS A 292 -7.82 -13.56 2.50
C LYS A 292 -7.62 -12.04 2.63
N LEU A 293 -8.70 -11.24 2.67
CA LEU A 293 -8.57 -9.81 2.98
C LEU A 293 -8.11 -9.55 4.42
N GLU A 294 -8.34 -10.47 5.36
CA GLU A 294 -7.76 -10.39 6.69
C GLU A 294 -6.35 -10.99 6.71
N SER A 295 -5.41 -10.37 5.99
CA SER A 295 -4.00 -10.65 6.29
C SER A 295 -3.67 -10.03 7.64
N THR A 296 -3.08 -10.81 8.53
CA THR A 296 -2.52 -10.27 9.76
C THR A 296 -1.50 -9.18 9.42
N TRP A 297 -1.25 -8.22 10.32
CA TRP A 297 -0.24 -7.19 10.01
C TRP A 297 1.14 -7.83 9.80
N GLN A 298 1.39 -8.97 10.43
CA GLN A 298 2.58 -9.81 10.23
C GLN A 298 2.67 -10.33 8.80
N GLU A 299 1.59 -10.90 8.26
CA GLU A 299 1.54 -11.34 6.86
C GLU A 299 1.72 -10.17 5.89
N SER A 300 1.09 -9.03 6.16
CA SER A 300 1.26 -7.81 5.37
C SER A 300 2.72 -7.33 5.41
N ARG A 301 3.36 -7.38 6.59
CA ARG A 301 4.78 -7.05 6.75
C ARG A 301 5.66 -8.02 5.99
N GLU A 302 5.46 -9.32 6.13
CA GLU A 302 6.25 -10.34 5.42
C GLU A 302 6.13 -10.19 3.91
N ARG A 303 4.92 -9.96 3.41
CA ARG A 303 4.70 -9.69 1.98
C ARG A 303 5.41 -8.42 1.55
N TRP A 304 5.28 -7.34 2.32
CA TRP A 304 5.96 -6.08 2.04
C TRP A 304 7.49 -6.27 1.98
N MET A 305 8.06 -7.06 2.89
CA MET A 305 9.49 -7.39 2.92
C MET A 305 9.92 -8.15 1.67
N LYS A 306 9.13 -9.13 1.21
CA LYS A 306 9.40 -9.86 -0.04
C LYS A 306 9.35 -8.96 -1.27
N VAL A 307 8.48 -7.95 -1.27
CA VAL A 307 8.47 -6.95 -2.35
C VAL A 307 9.75 -6.12 -2.31
N GLN A 308 10.17 -5.67 -1.11
CA GLN A 308 11.39 -4.86 -1.02
C GLN A 308 12.65 -5.67 -1.38
N SER A 309 12.71 -6.97 -1.04
CA SER A 309 13.83 -7.84 -1.41
C SER A 309 13.85 -8.28 -2.88
N GLY A 310 12.84 -7.90 -3.68
CA GLY A 310 12.71 -8.32 -5.08
C GLY A 310 12.23 -9.77 -5.26
N GLU A 311 11.94 -10.50 -4.19
CA GLU A 311 11.33 -11.84 -4.24
C GLU A 311 9.91 -11.82 -4.82
N LEU A 312 9.20 -10.71 -4.61
CA LEU A 312 7.89 -10.44 -5.21
C LEU A 312 7.95 -9.16 -6.03
N ALA A 313 7.35 -9.18 -7.21
CA ALA A 313 7.15 -7.98 -8.00
C ALA A 313 6.30 -6.95 -7.22
N GLN A 314 6.60 -5.67 -7.38
CA GLN A 314 5.86 -4.60 -6.73
C GLN A 314 4.40 -4.57 -7.17
N GLU A 315 4.14 -4.95 -8.42
CA GLU A 315 2.84 -5.07 -9.05
C GLU A 315 2.09 -6.34 -8.60
N ALA A 316 2.72 -7.27 -7.88
CA ALA A 316 2.06 -8.51 -7.45
C ALA A 316 0.89 -8.28 -6.49
N GLU A 317 0.81 -7.10 -5.85
CA GLU A 317 -0.36 -6.67 -5.09
C GLU A 317 -1.50 -6.14 -5.98
N TRP A 318 -1.20 -5.79 -7.22
CA TRP A 318 -2.07 -5.02 -8.12
C TRP A 318 -2.58 -5.83 -9.31
N VAL A 319 -1.88 -6.89 -9.69
CA VAL A 319 -2.21 -7.74 -10.85
C VAL A 319 -3.28 -8.77 -10.48
N GLU A 320 -4.20 -9.01 -11.41
CA GLU A 320 -5.40 -9.88 -11.36
C GLU A 320 -5.19 -11.34 -10.97
N SER A 321 -3.97 -11.81 -10.73
CA SER A 321 -3.68 -13.21 -10.40
C SER A 321 -4.06 -13.62 -8.97
N GLY A 322 -4.88 -12.84 -8.27
CA GLY A 322 -5.57 -13.26 -7.04
C GLY A 322 -6.57 -14.41 -7.24
N ILE A 323 -6.85 -14.83 -8.48
CA ILE A 323 -7.62 -16.04 -8.78
C ILE A 323 -6.70 -17.27 -8.68
N VAL A 324 -6.74 -17.91 -7.51
CA VAL A 324 -6.47 -19.34 -7.39
C VAL A 324 -7.48 -20.08 -8.27
N GLY A 325 -7.02 -20.52 -9.44
CA GLY A 325 -7.45 -21.77 -10.07
C GLY A 325 -8.90 -21.90 -10.55
N ARG A 326 -9.23 -21.28 -11.70
CA ARG A 326 -9.91 -22.07 -12.74
C ARG A 326 -8.86 -23.07 -13.24
N LYS A 327 -8.95 -24.34 -12.81
CA LYS A 327 -8.20 -25.43 -13.45
C LYS A 327 -8.48 -25.34 -14.95
N ARG A 328 -7.47 -24.99 -15.77
CA ARG A 328 -7.50 -25.33 -17.19
C ARG A 328 -7.76 -26.83 -17.23
N SER A 329 -8.91 -27.23 -17.73
CA SER A 329 -9.22 -28.62 -18.03
C SER A 329 -8.08 -29.12 -18.92
N LYS A 330 -7.33 -30.10 -18.42
CA LYS A 330 -6.47 -30.89 -19.29
C LYS A 330 -7.38 -31.50 -20.34
N SER A 331 -7.20 -31.12 -21.60
CA SER A 331 -7.77 -31.84 -22.71
C SER A 331 -7.30 -33.29 -22.58
N ARG A 332 -8.25 -34.19 -22.34
CA ARG A 332 -7.99 -35.62 -22.45
C ARG A 332 -7.71 -35.90 -23.93
N PHE A 333 -6.45 -36.12 -24.27
CA PHE A 333 -6.11 -36.91 -25.44
C PHE A 333 -6.79 -38.27 -25.27
N ARG A 334 -7.79 -38.53 -26.10
CA ARG A 334 -8.28 -39.89 -26.34
C ARG A 334 -7.11 -40.65 -26.99
N LYS A 335 -6.60 -41.68 -26.33
CA LYS A 335 -5.96 -42.78 -27.06
C LYS A 335 -7.07 -43.50 -27.81
N VAL A 336 -6.90 -43.56 -29.12
CA VAL A 336 -7.56 -44.54 -29.98
C VAL A 336 -6.72 -45.80 -29.82
N ASP A 337 -7.34 -46.85 -29.30
CA ASP A 337 -6.97 -48.24 -29.57
C ASP A 337 -8.27 -48.96 -29.97
#